data_AF-A0A450TAM0-F1
#
_entry.id   AF-A0A450TAM0-F1
#
_cell.length_a   1.000
_cell.length_b   1.000
_cell.length_c   1.000
_cell.angle_alpha   90.00
_cell.angle_beta   90.00
_cell.angle_gamma   90.00
#
_symmetry.space_group_name_H-M   'P 1'
#
loop_
_entity.id
_entity.type
_entity.pdbx_description
1 polymer ?
#
loop_
_entity_poly.entity_id
_entity_poly.type
_entity_poly.pdbx_seq_one_letter_code
_entity_poly.pdbx_strand_id
1 'polypeptide(L)' 'MQAMEFETEIRQGMIKLPDDCRQWSDKSVRVILLENNQSASIGKKRRQPHPAIAGKGKTLGDLVSPLVDEADWECLK' A
#
# COMPACT_ATOMS: atom_id res chain seq x y z
N MET A 1 -22.65 -11.53 -11.39
CA MET A 1 -22.63 -10.09 -11.05
C MET A 1 -21.35 -9.52 -11.61
N GLN A 2 -21.41 -8.45 -12.41
CA GLN A 2 -20.25 -7.78 -12.98
C GLN A 2 -20.06 -6.45 -12.27
N ALA A 3 -18.90 -6.26 -11.63
CA ALA A 3 -18.52 -5.01 -11.00
C ALA A 3 -17.81 -4.11 -12.03
N MET A 4 -18.03 -2.81 -11.94
CA MET A 4 -17.36 -1.79 -12.74
C MET A 4 -16.62 -0.88 -11.77
N GLU A 5 -15.33 -0.69 -12.01
CA GLU A 5 -14.47 0.22 -11.26
C GLU A 5 -14.12 1.42 -12.15
N PHE A 6 -14.22 2.62 -11.61
CA PHE A 6 -13.87 3.86 -12.31
C PHE A 6 -13.38 4.89 -11.29
N GLU A 7 -12.52 5.80 -11.74
CA GLU A 7 -12.00 6.89 -10.92
C GLU A 7 -12.79 8.18 -11.22
N THR A 8 -13.17 8.91 -10.17
CA THR A 8 -13.89 10.18 -10.29
C THR A 8 -13.68 11.02 -9.05
N GLU A 9 -13.90 12.33 -9.17
CA GLU A 9 -13.84 13.27 -8.06
C GLU A 9 -15.25 13.60 -7.55
N ILE A 10 -15.38 13.78 -6.25
CA ILE A 10 -16.61 14.31 -5.65
C ILE A 10 -16.64 15.82 -5.88
N ARG A 11 -17.65 16.32 -6.60
CA ARG A 11 -17.89 17.75 -6.81
C ARG A 11 -19.23 18.15 -6.23
N GLN A 12 -19.23 19.10 -5.29
CA GLN A 12 -20.46 19.55 -4.59
C GLN A 12 -21.25 18.39 -3.94
N GLY A 13 -20.54 17.37 -3.42
CA GLY A 13 -21.17 16.19 -2.84
C GLY A 13 -21.74 15.19 -3.86
N MET A 14 -21.57 15.45 -5.17
CA MET A 14 -22.04 14.55 -6.23
C MET A 14 -20.88 13.75 -6.82
N ILE A 15 -21.11 12.44 -6.99
CA ILE A 15 -20.22 11.52 -7.72
C ILE A 15 -20.75 11.41 -9.15
N LYS A 16 -19.96 11.84 -10.14
CA LYS A 16 -20.34 11.70 -11.54
C LYS A 16 -20.06 10.28 -12.03
N LEU A 17 -21.12 9.59 -12.47
CA LEU A 17 -21.00 8.26 -13.10
C LEU A 17 -20.45 8.36 -14.54
N PRO A 18 -19.81 7.30 -15.06
CA PRO A 18 -19.42 7.21 -16.47
C PRO A 18 -20.61 7.36 -17.42
N ASP A 19 -20.35 7.82 -18.63
CA ASP A 19 -21.40 8.10 -19.62
C ASP A 19 -22.20 6.85 -20.01
N ASP A 20 -21.57 5.68 -19.99
CA ASP A 20 -22.18 4.38 -20.27
C ASP A 20 -23.31 4.01 -19.30
N CYS A 21 -23.27 4.58 -18.09
CA CYS A 21 -24.23 4.36 -17.02
C CYS A 21 -25.40 5.35 -17.04
N ARG A 22 -25.41 6.38 -17.90
CA ARG A 22 -26.47 7.42 -17.95
C ARG A 22 -27.88 6.87 -18.21
N GLN A 23 -27.95 5.73 -18.87
CA GLN A 23 -29.18 5.02 -19.23
C GLN A 23 -29.77 4.22 -18.06
N TRP A 24 -29.13 4.19 -16.89
CA TRP A 24 -29.63 3.51 -15.71
C TRP A 24 -30.53 4.46 -14.91
N SER A 25 -31.84 4.22 -14.93
CA SER A 25 -32.82 5.07 -14.23
C SER A 25 -32.98 4.71 -12.75
N ASP A 26 -33.03 3.41 -12.42
CA ASP A 26 -33.17 2.91 -11.04
C ASP A 26 -32.28 1.68 -10.83
N LYS A 27 -31.11 1.88 -10.19
CA LYS A 27 -30.20 0.79 -9.79
C LYS A 27 -29.57 1.06 -8.44
N SER A 28 -29.42 0.02 -7.62
CA SER A 28 -28.65 0.10 -6.37
C SER A 28 -27.16 0.11 -6.67
N VAL A 29 -26.43 1.04 -6.04
CA VAL A 29 -24.98 1.19 -6.21
C VAL A 29 -24.30 1.02 -4.86
N ARG A 30 -23.16 0.32 -4.84
CA ARG A 30 -22.27 0.24 -3.68
C ARG A 30 -21.05 1.11 -3.94
N VAL A 31 -20.80 2.09 -3.09
CA VAL A 31 -19.71 3.06 -3.23
C VAL A 31 -18.60 2.71 -2.24
N ILE A 32 -17.35 2.71 -2.72
CA ILE A 32 -16.14 2.61 -1.87
C ILE A 32 -15.43 3.96 -1.96
N LEU A 33 -15.26 4.63 -0.82
CA LEU A 33 -14.57 5.92 -0.73
C LEU A 33 -13.13 5.68 -0.30
N LEU A 34 -12.18 6.13 -1.12
CA LEU A 34 -10.76 6.09 -0.77
C LEU A 34 -10.32 7.50 -0.35
N GLU A 35 -10.23 7.73 0.94
CA GLU A 35 -9.67 8.97 1.45
C GLU A 35 -8.14 8.90 1.42
N ASN A 36 -7.52 9.77 0.64
CA ASN A 36 -6.08 10.01 0.77
C ASN A 36 -5.86 10.83 2.04
N ASN A 37 -5.86 10.15 3.19
CA ASN A 37 -5.42 10.72 4.46
C ASN A 37 -3.90 10.94 4.40
N GLN A 38 -3.47 11.93 3.61
CA GLN A 38 -2.27 12.71 3.94
C GLN A 38 -2.57 13.55 5.17
N SER A 39 -3.02 12.91 6.26
CA SER A 39 -2.84 13.48 7.57
C SER A 39 -1.34 13.72 7.65
N ALA A 40 -0.91 14.99 7.70
CA ALA A 40 0.45 15.38 7.99
C ALA A 40 0.94 14.42 9.06
N SER A 41 1.85 13.52 8.67
CA SER A 41 2.19 12.42 9.54
C SER A 41 2.79 13.06 10.77
N ILE A 42 2.03 13.16 11.86
CA ILE A 42 2.60 13.33 13.19
C ILE A 42 3.38 12.05 13.34
N GLY A 43 4.65 12.09 12.93
CA GLY A 43 5.45 10.90 12.66
C GLY A 43 5.31 10.01 13.86
N LYS A 44 4.59 8.88 13.72
CA LYS A 44 4.40 7.93 14.81
C LYS A 44 5.80 7.67 15.34
N LYS A 45 6.05 8.03 16.61
CA LYS A 45 7.38 7.93 17.22
C LYS A 45 7.85 6.49 16.98
N ARG A 46 8.76 6.31 16.03
CA ARG A 46 9.23 4.97 15.65
C ARG A 46 9.84 4.38 16.91
N ARG A 47 9.42 3.17 17.27
CA ARG A 47 10.05 2.46 18.40
C ARG A 47 11.52 2.32 18.08
N GLN A 48 12.37 2.84 18.96
CA GLN A 48 13.80 2.59 18.86
C GLN A 48 14.12 1.33 19.67
N PRO A 49 14.92 0.41 19.11
CA PRO A 49 15.39 -0.74 19.87
C PRO A 49 16.19 -0.29 21.09
N HIS A 50 16.13 -1.07 22.17
CA HIS A 50 16.90 -0.77 23.38
C HIS A 50 18.41 -0.75 23.08
N PRO A 51 19.21 0.17 23.65
CA PRO A 51 20.65 0.24 23.36
C PRO A 51 21.40 -1.08 23.59
N ALA A 52 20.93 -1.91 24.54
CA ALA A 52 21.49 -3.22 24.84
C ALA A 52 21.44 -4.23 23.67
N ILE A 53 20.66 -3.97 22.61
CA ILE A 53 20.59 -4.81 21.40
C ILE A 53 21.24 -4.14 20.17
N ALA A 54 21.82 -2.95 20.33
CA ALA A 54 22.60 -2.33 19.28
C ALA A 54 23.78 -3.23 18.87
N GLY A 55 23.94 -3.47 17.56
CA GLY A 55 24.99 -4.33 17.02
C GLY A 55 24.81 -5.84 17.28
N LYS A 56 23.71 -6.28 17.90
CA LYS A 56 23.42 -7.71 18.12
C LYS A 56 22.54 -8.34 17.05
N GLY A 57 21.94 -7.55 16.18
CA GLY A 57 21.15 -8.05 15.05
C GLY A 57 22.08 -8.73 14.03
N LYS A 58 21.79 -9.98 13.71
CA LYS A 58 22.38 -10.67 12.57
C LYS A 58 21.43 -10.56 11.39
N THR A 59 21.95 -10.19 10.23
CA THR A 59 21.19 -10.19 8.98
C THR A 59 21.04 -11.61 8.46
N LEU A 60 20.07 -11.83 7.56
CA LEU A 60 19.93 -13.15 6.91
C LEU A 60 21.20 -13.53 6.14
N GLY A 61 21.89 -12.55 5.54
CA GLY A 61 23.23 -12.71 4.97
C GLY A 61 24.26 -13.22 5.98
N ASP A 62 24.31 -12.65 7.20
CA ASP A 62 25.23 -13.14 8.26
C ASP A 62 24.93 -14.58 8.71
N LEU A 63 23.68 -15.05 8.52
CA LEU A 63 23.26 -16.40 8.88
C LEU A 63 23.57 -17.43 7.79
N VAL A 64 23.52 -17.03 6.52
CA VAL A 64 23.70 -17.94 5.37
C VAL A 64 25.04 -17.76 4.64
N SER A 65 25.81 -16.71 4.97
CA SER A 65 27.17 -16.46 4.47
C SER A 65 28.12 -17.67 4.59
N PRO A 66 28.11 -18.48 5.66
CA PRO A 66 28.97 -19.66 5.71
C PRO A 66 28.49 -20.82 4.82
N LEU A 67 27.33 -20.69 4.17
CA LEU A 67 26.63 -21.75 3.43
C LEU A 67 26.48 -21.47 1.93
N VAL A 68 26.72 -20.24 1.49
CA VAL A 68 26.46 -19.78 0.12
C VAL A 68 27.65 -18.97 -0.38
N ASP A 69 28.16 -19.30 -1.55
CA ASP A 69 29.31 -18.61 -2.15
C ASP A 69 28.92 -17.22 -2.65
N GLU A 70 29.86 -16.27 -2.64
CA GLU A 70 29.63 -14.88 -3.08
C GLU A 70 29.07 -14.79 -4.51
N ALA A 71 29.44 -15.74 -5.38
CA ALA A 71 28.98 -15.82 -6.75
C ALA A 71 27.46 -16.02 -6.86
N ASP A 72 26.84 -16.70 -5.90
CA ASP A 72 25.40 -16.95 -5.90
C ASP A 72 24.60 -15.68 -5.55
N TRP A 73 25.21 -14.70 -4.88
CA TRP A 73 24.59 -13.42 -4.54
C TRP A 73 24.54 -12.42 -5.71
N GLU A 74 25.43 -12.56 -6.70
CA GLU A 74 25.47 -11.68 -7.88
C GLU A 74 24.21 -11.77 -8.75
N CYS A 75 23.38 -12.81 -8.59
CA CYS A 75 22.11 -12.92 -9.32
C CYS A 75 20.99 -11.97 -8.84
N LEU A 76 21.20 -11.27 -7.71
CA LEU A 76 20.24 -10.33 -7.10
C LEU A 76 20.59 -8.85 -7.31
N LYS A 77 21.67 -8.55 -8.04
CA LYS A 77 22.01 -7.19 -8.49
C LYS A 77 21.39 -6.90 -9.85
#